data_AF-A0A9J6FC33-F1
#
_entry.id   AF-A0A9J6FC33-F1
#
_cell.length_a   1.000
_cell.length_b   1.000
_cell.length_c   1.000
_cell.angle_alpha   90.00
_cell.angle_beta   90.00
_cell.angle_gamma   90.00
#
_symmetry.space_group_name_H-M   'P 1'
#
loop_
_entity.id
_entity.type
_entity.pdbx_description
1 polymer ?
#
loop_
_entity_poly.entity_id
_entity_poly.type
_entity_poly.pdbx_seq_one_letter_code
_entity_poly.pdbx_strand_id
1 'polypeptide(L)'
;MYPKGEAQDSKDFVSLYLVLVGSDKDDVPSEFKCVVLGEAGRKTNVLEANCRFVPGGAFGWDKFIQRERILDGNDSLTPHGKLTRFCKVLAFVDSVSTSPPNVAIAVNVPQCHLSEDFGHLLASRRFSDVILTVEGKDIHAHKNILSARTPFSLPCSRIK
;
A
#
# COMPACT_ATOMS: atom_id res chain seq x y z
N MET A 1 21.98 9.46 -13.51
CA MET A 1 23.16 8.55 -13.48
C MET A 1 24.29 9.26 -14.18
N TYR A 2 25.48 9.23 -13.59
CA TYR A 2 26.64 9.94 -14.11
C TYR A 2 27.77 8.94 -14.35
N PRO A 3 27.98 8.50 -15.61
CA PRO A 3 28.98 7.47 -15.93
C PRO A 3 30.43 7.86 -15.66
N LYS A 4 30.72 9.15 -15.47
CA LYS A 4 32.07 9.70 -15.26
C LYS A 4 32.17 10.47 -13.93
N GLY A 5 31.36 10.07 -12.95
CA GLY A 5 31.21 10.82 -11.70
C GLY A 5 30.30 12.04 -11.86
N GLU A 6 29.77 12.52 -10.73
CA GLU A 6 29.06 13.80 -10.65
C GLU A 6 30.04 14.97 -10.48
N ALA A 7 31.14 14.73 -9.76
CA ALA A 7 32.12 15.74 -9.39
C ALA A 7 33.55 15.21 -9.57
N GLN A 8 34.52 16.13 -9.47
CA GLN A 8 35.93 15.82 -9.69
C GLN A 8 36.46 14.73 -8.75
N ASP A 9 35.93 14.66 -7.53
CA ASP A 9 36.32 13.68 -6.51
C ASP A 9 35.74 12.27 -6.79
N SER A 10 34.72 12.18 -7.64
CA SER A 10 34.02 10.96 -8.05
C SER A 10 34.27 10.59 -9.51
N LYS A 11 35.20 11.27 -10.20
CA LYS A 11 35.53 11.07 -11.63
C LYS A 11 35.86 9.62 -12.02
N ASP A 12 36.44 8.86 -11.09
CA ASP A 12 36.84 7.47 -11.29
C ASP A 12 35.72 6.47 -10.95
N PHE A 13 34.54 6.99 -10.61
CA PHE A 13 33.35 6.24 -10.23
C PHE A 13 32.20 6.54 -11.18
N VAL A 14 31.20 5.66 -11.18
CA VAL A 14 29.87 5.97 -11.67
C VAL A 14 29.04 6.43 -10.49
N SER A 15 28.39 7.59 -10.61
CA SER A 15 27.44 8.09 -9.60
C SER A 15 26.01 7.68 -9.96
N LEU A 16 25.21 7.38 -8.94
CA LEU A 16 23.83 6.92 -9.10
C LEU A 16 22.93 7.60 -8.08
N TYR A 17 21.87 8.23 -8.57
CA TYR A 17 20.85 8.87 -7.75
C TYR A 17 19.47 8.47 -8.26
N LEU A 18 18.52 8.43 -7.34
CA LEU A 18 17.09 8.38 -7.62
C LEU A 18 16.53 9.77 -7.38
N VAL A 19 15.65 10.22 -8.28
CA VAL A 19 14.94 11.50 -8.16
C VAL A 19 13.48 11.22 -7.85
N LEU A 20 12.93 11.85 -6.81
CA LEU A 20 11.50 11.80 -6.55
C LEU A 20 10.81 12.85 -7.44
N VAL A 21 10.12 12.39 -8.49
CA VAL A 21 9.49 13.28 -9.47
C VAL A 21 8.32 14.07 -8.88
N GLY A 22 7.55 13.45 -7.98
CA GLY A 22 6.42 14.08 -7.31
C GLY A 22 5.91 13.23 -6.16
N SER A 23 5.28 13.88 -5.18
CA SER A 23 4.65 13.27 -4.01
C SER A 23 3.69 14.28 -3.39
N ASP A 24 2.59 13.80 -2.83
CA ASP A 24 1.64 14.64 -2.06
C ASP A 24 2.17 14.96 -0.65
N LYS A 25 3.29 14.35 -0.27
CA LYS A 25 4.04 14.62 0.96
C LYS A 25 5.28 15.46 0.66
N ASP A 26 5.59 16.42 1.55
CA ASP A 26 6.85 17.17 1.57
C ASP A 26 8.07 16.24 1.66
N ASP A 27 7.85 15.23 2.50
CA ASP A 27 8.69 14.20 3.06
C ASP A 27 8.40 12.73 2.70
N VAL A 28 9.32 11.95 2.14
CA VAL A 28 9.16 10.49 2.08
C VAL A 28 10.34 9.76 2.74
N PRO A 29 10.27 9.48 4.05
CA PRO A 29 11.24 8.62 4.72
C PRO A 29 11.28 7.26 4.03
N SER A 30 12.47 6.79 3.67
CA SER A 30 12.63 5.57 2.89
C SER A 30 13.93 4.84 3.22
N GLU A 31 13.91 3.52 3.07
CA GLU A 31 15.11 2.71 2.92
C GLU A 31 15.40 2.56 1.42
N PHE A 32 16.59 2.98 0.99
CA PHE A 32 17.02 2.90 -0.39
C PHE A 32 18.20 1.95 -0.51
N LYS A 33 18.03 0.90 -1.31
CA LYS A 33 19.04 -0.09 -1.62
C LYS A 33 19.28 -0.14 -3.12
N CYS A 34 20.53 -0.17 -3.54
CA CYS A 34 20.85 -0.47 -4.93
C CYS A 34 22.04 -1.42 -5.09
N VAL A 35 21.96 -2.27 -6.10
CA VAL A 35 22.95 -3.32 -6.40
C VAL A 35 23.28 -3.34 -7.88
N VAL A 36 24.45 -3.85 -8.23
CA VAL A 36 24.82 -4.22 -9.60
C VAL A 36 24.55 -5.71 -9.80
N LEU A 37 23.83 -6.02 -10.87
CA LEU A 37 23.57 -7.39 -11.31
C LEU A 37 24.62 -7.77 -12.35
N GLY A 38 25.45 -8.75 -11.98
CA GLY A 38 26.41 -9.39 -12.86
C GLY A 38 25.83 -10.60 -13.59
N GLU A 39 26.74 -11.42 -14.13
CA GLU A 39 26.39 -12.68 -14.79
C GLU A 39 25.57 -13.61 -13.88
N ALA A 40 24.63 -14.35 -14.46
CA ALA A 40 23.70 -15.24 -13.76
C ALA A 40 22.90 -14.58 -12.61
N GLY A 41 22.77 -13.25 -12.61
CA GLY A 41 22.05 -12.50 -11.57
C GLY A 41 22.82 -12.33 -10.26
N ARG A 42 24.13 -12.60 -10.26
CA ARG A 42 24.99 -12.39 -9.08
C ARG A 42 24.97 -10.93 -8.66
N LYS A 43 24.55 -10.66 -7.42
CA LYS A 43 24.48 -9.32 -6.86
C LYS A 43 25.86 -8.88 -6.35
N THR A 44 26.27 -7.68 -6.70
CA THR A 44 27.49 -7.04 -6.19
C THR A 44 27.23 -5.57 -5.88
N ASN A 45 28.20 -4.92 -5.24
CA ASN A 45 28.18 -3.48 -5.00
C ASN A 45 26.85 -3.03 -4.35
N VAL A 46 26.54 -3.69 -3.24
CA VAL A 46 25.31 -3.49 -2.50
C VAL A 46 25.48 -2.27 -1.61
N LEU A 47 24.79 -1.18 -1.95
CA LEU A 47 24.72 0.01 -1.13
C LEU A 47 23.30 0.20 -0.63
N GLU A 48 23.17 0.58 0.63
CA GLU A 48 21.91 0.75 1.32
C GLU A 48 22.01 1.94 2.27
N ALA A 49 20.96 2.76 2.30
CA ALA A 49 20.89 3.91 3.18
C ALA A 49 19.43 4.21 3.54
N ASN A 50 19.24 4.63 4.78
CA ASN A 50 18.02 5.34 5.17
C ASN A 50 18.12 6.78 4.67
N CYS A 51 17.05 7.28 4.09
CA CYS A 51 17.01 8.59 3.45
C CYS A 51 15.61 9.19 3.56
N ARG A 52 15.50 10.47 3.24
CA ARG A 52 14.23 11.17 3.03
C ARG A 52 14.24 11.70 1.61
N PHE A 53 13.35 11.20 0.78
CA PHE A 53 13.15 11.76 -0.55
C PHE A 53 12.23 12.97 -0.45
N VAL A 54 12.65 14.08 -1.05
CA VAL A 54 11.83 15.30 -1.18
C VAL A 54 11.42 15.47 -2.65
N PRO A 55 10.21 15.96 -2.97
CA PRO A 55 9.80 16.22 -4.35
C PRO A 55 10.81 17.09 -5.10
N GLY A 56 11.22 16.66 -6.30
CA GLY A 56 12.27 17.30 -7.11
C GLY A 56 13.70 17.06 -6.62
N GLY A 57 13.89 16.46 -5.44
CA GLY A 57 15.19 16.14 -4.86
C GLY A 57 15.76 14.82 -5.37
N ALA A 58 17.09 14.71 -5.29
CA ALA A 58 17.84 13.52 -5.63
C ALA A 58 18.53 12.95 -4.38
N PHE A 59 18.52 11.62 -4.24
CA PHE A 59 19.32 10.92 -3.23
C PHE A 59 20.04 9.74 -3.86
N GLY A 60 21.28 9.49 -3.44
CA GLY A 60 22.13 8.50 -4.08
C GLY A 60 23.56 8.50 -3.58
N TRP A 61 24.45 7.97 -4.41
CA TRP A 61 25.87 7.81 -4.10
C TRP A 61 26.74 8.40 -5.20
N ASP A 62 27.55 9.37 -4.83
CA ASP A 62 28.58 9.98 -5.69
C ASP A 62 29.58 8.92 -6.18
N LYS A 63 29.89 7.96 -5.31
CA LYS A 63 30.85 6.87 -5.58
C LYS A 63 30.13 5.52 -5.54
N PHE A 64 29.12 5.33 -6.39
CA PHE A 64 28.33 4.09 -6.40
C PHE A 64 29.20 2.88 -6.76
N ILE A 65 29.92 2.89 -7.89
CA ILE A 65 30.84 1.81 -8.27
C ILE A 65 32.06 2.38 -9.02
N GLN A 66 33.25 1.84 -8.76
CA GLN A 66 34.45 2.20 -9.52
C GLN A 66 34.28 1.88 -11.01
N ARG A 67 34.72 2.79 -11.88
CA ARG A 67 34.64 2.63 -13.33
C ARG A 67 35.51 1.49 -13.83
N GLU A 68 36.70 1.34 -13.27
CA GLU A 68 37.64 0.24 -13.58
C GLU A 68 36.93 -1.11 -13.49
N ARG A 69 36.22 -1.38 -12.39
CA ARG A 69 35.43 -2.62 -12.20
C ARG A 69 34.38 -2.90 -13.28
N ILE A 70 33.87 -1.87 -13.96
CA ILE A 70 32.92 -2.02 -15.08
C ILE A 70 33.68 -2.30 -16.40
N LEU A 71 34.89 -1.77 -16.51
CA LEU A 71 35.74 -1.74 -17.70
C LEU A 71 36.81 -2.85 -17.73
N ASP A 72 37.02 -3.58 -16.63
CA ASP A 72 38.05 -4.62 -16.44
C ASP A 72 37.96 -5.82 -17.41
N GLY A 73 37.03 -5.80 -18.37
CA GLY A 73 36.96 -6.74 -19.49
C GLY A 73 36.49 -8.15 -19.13
N ASN A 74 36.29 -8.42 -17.85
CA ASN A 74 35.64 -9.62 -17.36
C ASN A 74 34.12 -9.38 -17.35
N ASP A 75 33.38 -10.01 -18.27
CA ASP A 75 31.91 -9.94 -18.47
C ASP A 75 31.05 -10.15 -17.19
N SER A 76 31.70 -10.45 -16.07
CA SER A 76 31.12 -10.66 -14.74
C SER A 76 30.18 -9.55 -14.23
N LEU A 77 30.37 -8.29 -14.64
CA LEU A 77 29.52 -7.14 -14.24
C LEU A 77 28.80 -6.47 -15.41
N THR A 78 29.26 -6.71 -16.63
CA THR A 78 28.71 -6.19 -17.87
C THR A 78 28.45 -7.30 -18.88
N PRO A 79 27.61 -8.32 -18.57
CA PRO A 79 27.29 -9.37 -19.53
C PRO A 79 26.76 -8.74 -20.83
N HIS A 80 27.39 -9.08 -21.96
CA HIS A 80 27.09 -8.50 -23.28
C HIS A 80 27.25 -6.97 -23.34
N GLY A 81 28.19 -6.40 -22.58
CA GLY A 81 28.45 -4.97 -22.53
C GLY A 81 27.37 -4.14 -21.81
N LYS A 82 26.43 -4.79 -21.11
CA LYS A 82 25.32 -4.11 -20.41
C LYS A 82 25.52 -4.12 -18.90
N LEU A 83 25.67 -2.94 -18.32
CA LEU A 83 25.60 -2.76 -16.86
C LEU A 83 24.14 -2.79 -16.41
N THR A 84 23.76 -3.80 -15.63
CA THR A 84 22.41 -3.91 -15.07
C THR A 84 22.40 -3.53 -13.60
N ARG A 85 21.46 -2.66 -13.21
CA ARG A 85 21.31 -2.20 -11.82
C ARG A 85 19.92 -2.53 -11.30
N PHE A 86 19.85 -2.94 -10.06
CA PHE A 86 18.59 -3.20 -9.38
C PHE A 86 18.53 -2.36 -8.12
N CYS A 87 17.55 -1.46 -8.07
CA CYS A 87 17.31 -0.61 -6.93
C CYS A 87 15.96 -0.95 -6.30
N LYS A 88 15.92 -1.05 -4.97
CA LYS A 88 14.73 -1.25 -4.16
C LYS A 88 14.55 -0.03 -3.26
N VAL A 89 13.34 0.51 -3.23
CA VAL A 89 12.95 1.61 -2.34
C VAL A 89 11.80 1.11 -1.48
N LEU A 90 11.93 1.23 -0.17
CA LEU A 90 10.86 0.98 0.79
C LEU A 90 10.47 2.33 1.38
N ALA A 91 9.31 2.87 0.97
CA ALA A 91 8.79 4.11 1.52
C ALA A 91 8.00 3.83 2.80
N PHE A 92 8.28 4.59 3.85
CA PHE A 92 7.52 4.55 5.09
C PHE A 92 6.37 5.56 5.00
N VAL A 93 5.15 5.07 5.20
CA VAL A 93 3.95 5.90 5.26
C VAL A 93 3.39 5.85 6.68
N ASP A 94 2.99 7.00 7.20
CA ASP A 94 2.31 7.09 8.48
C ASP A 94 1.02 6.27 8.41
N SER A 95 0.97 5.18 9.17
CA SER A 95 -0.26 4.42 9.38
C SER A 95 -0.92 4.92 10.65
N VAL A 96 -2.13 5.48 10.53
CA VAL A 96 -2.98 5.68 11.70
C VAL A 96 -3.49 4.30 12.11
N SER A 97 -3.08 3.81 13.29
CA SER A 97 -3.69 2.62 13.86
C SER A 97 -5.15 2.93 14.17
N THR A 98 -6.08 2.20 13.54
CA THR A 98 -7.52 2.31 13.81
C THR A 98 -7.93 1.56 15.09
N SER A 99 -6.97 1.01 15.83
CA SER A 99 -7.25 0.39 17.14
C SER A 99 -7.75 1.47 18.11
N PRO A 100 -8.90 1.26 18.78
CA PRO A 100 -9.31 2.11 19.88
C PRO A 100 -8.17 2.26 20.91
N PRO A 101 -8.03 3.42 21.57
CA PRO A 101 -7.07 3.55 22.65
C PRO A 101 -7.31 2.44 23.67
N ASN A 102 -6.27 1.67 23.97
CA ASN A 102 -6.28 0.67 25.03
C ASN A 102 -6.42 1.38 26.37
N VAL A 103 -7.64 1.81 26.70
CA VAL A 103 -8.00 2.14 28.06
C VAL A 103 -8.12 0.80 28.77
N ALA A 104 -7.08 0.48 29.54
CA ALA A 104 -6.95 -0.74 30.31
C ALA A 104 -7.98 -0.81 31.45
N ILE A 105 -9.25 -0.94 31.10
CA ILE A 105 -10.29 -1.46 31.98
C ILE A 105 -10.73 -2.75 31.32
N ALA A 106 -10.33 -3.89 31.91
CA ALA A 106 -10.73 -5.22 31.48
C ALA A 106 -12.22 -5.44 31.79
N VAL A 107 -13.09 -4.71 31.09
CA VAL A 107 -14.52 -5.03 31.02
C VAL A 107 -14.67 -6.03 29.89
N ASN A 108 -15.08 -7.26 30.22
CA ASN A 108 -15.49 -8.23 29.22
C ASN A 108 -16.80 -7.75 28.60
N VAL A 109 -16.72 -6.95 27.53
CA VAL A 109 -17.90 -6.51 26.79
C VAL A 109 -18.38 -7.67 25.93
N PRO A 110 -19.61 -8.20 26.15
CA PRO A 110 -20.16 -9.24 25.30
C PRO A 110 -20.22 -8.76 23.85
N GLN A 111 -19.99 -9.66 22.90
CA GLN A 111 -20.16 -9.32 21.49
C GLN A 111 -21.61 -8.90 21.21
N CYS A 112 -21.77 -7.87 20.37
CA CYS A 112 -23.07 -7.40 19.95
C CYS A 112 -23.62 -8.31 18.86
N HIS A 113 -24.69 -9.06 19.16
CA HIS A 113 -25.35 -9.97 18.22
C HIS A 113 -26.59 -9.35 17.55
N LEU A 114 -26.77 -8.03 17.65
CA LEU A 114 -27.96 -7.32 17.14
C LEU A 114 -28.25 -7.59 15.65
N SER A 115 -27.20 -7.76 14.84
CA SER A 115 -27.34 -8.11 13.42
C SER A 115 -27.95 -9.50 13.22
N GLU A 116 -27.56 -10.47 14.05
CA GLU A 116 -28.07 -11.84 14.00
C GLU A 116 -29.52 -11.87 14.50
N ASP A 117 -29.81 -11.15 15.59
CA ASP A 117 -31.16 -11.02 16.14
C ASP A 117 -32.16 -10.48 15.09
N PHE A 118 -31.78 -9.44 14.33
CA PHE A 118 -32.60 -8.93 13.24
C PHE A 118 -32.73 -9.92 12.08
N GLY A 119 -31.68 -10.67 11.76
CA GLY A 119 -31.74 -11.76 10.79
C GLY A 119 -32.73 -12.84 11.19
N HIS A 120 -32.73 -13.24 12.47
CA HIS A 120 -33.66 -14.21 13.03
C HIS A 120 -35.11 -13.71 13.03
N LEU A 121 -35.35 -12.43 13.34
CA LEU A 121 -36.69 -11.84 13.24
C LEU A 121 -37.24 -11.91 11.83
N LEU A 122 -36.42 -11.58 10.82
CA LEU A 122 -36.80 -11.67 9.41
C LEU A 122 -37.10 -13.13 8.99
N ALA A 123 -36.19 -14.07 9.29
CA ALA A 123 -36.32 -15.46 8.89
C ALA A 123 -37.51 -16.16 9.57
N SER A 124 -37.74 -15.89 10.86
CA SER A 124 -38.82 -16.49 11.64
C SER A 124 -40.19 -15.85 11.38
N ARG A 125 -40.23 -14.70 10.70
CA ARG A 125 -41.46 -13.91 10.42
C ARG A 125 -42.21 -13.45 11.67
N ARG A 126 -41.58 -13.57 12.85
CA ARG A 126 -42.20 -13.17 14.12
C ARG A 126 -42.44 -11.67 14.11
N PHE A 127 -43.67 -11.28 14.45
CA PHE A 127 -44.09 -9.88 14.53
C PHE A 127 -43.99 -9.10 13.20
N SER A 128 -43.99 -9.79 12.05
CA SER A 128 -44.06 -9.11 10.76
C SER A 128 -45.38 -8.34 10.62
N ASP A 129 -45.30 -7.08 10.23
CA ASP A 129 -46.45 -6.17 10.08
C ASP A 129 -46.58 -5.62 8.65
N VAL A 130 -45.75 -6.13 7.72
CA VAL A 130 -45.81 -5.88 6.29
C VAL A 130 -45.37 -7.11 5.48
N ILE A 131 -45.95 -7.27 4.29
CA ILE A 131 -45.54 -8.26 3.30
C ILE A 131 -45.09 -7.51 2.04
N LEU A 132 -43.92 -7.85 1.52
CA LEU A 132 -43.39 -7.35 0.27
C LEU A 132 -43.54 -8.44 -0.79
N THR A 133 -44.34 -8.19 -1.81
CA THR A 133 -44.47 -9.10 -2.96
C THR A 133 -43.50 -8.69 -4.05
N VAL A 134 -42.50 -9.53 -4.32
CA VAL A 134 -41.48 -9.33 -5.36
C VAL A 134 -41.58 -10.47 -6.35
N GLU A 135 -41.91 -10.17 -7.60
CA GLU A 135 -42.03 -11.17 -8.68
C GLU A 135 -42.93 -12.37 -8.32
N GLY A 136 -44.01 -12.11 -7.58
CA GLY A 136 -44.97 -13.14 -7.14
C GLY A 136 -44.51 -13.96 -5.92
N LYS A 137 -43.41 -13.58 -5.26
CA LYS A 137 -42.98 -14.15 -3.98
C LYS A 137 -43.24 -13.18 -2.83
N ASP A 138 -43.83 -13.69 -1.76
CA ASP A 138 -44.14 -12.91 -0.58
C ASP A 138 -43.03 -13.00 0.48
N ILE A 139 -42.57 -11.82 0.93
CA ILE A 139 -41.55 -11.66 1.96
C ILE A 139 -42.17 -10.92 3.15
N HIS A 140 -42.27 -11.60 4.28
CA HIS A 140 -42.70 -10.99 5.54
C HIS A 140 -41.57 -10.14 6.12
N ALA A 141 -41.87 -8.91 6.52
CA ALA A 141 -40.88 -7.98 7.05
C ALA A 141 -41.49 -7.06 8.14
N HIS A 142 -40.69 -6.12 8.63
CA HIS A 142 -41.03 -5.22 9.73
C HIS A 142 -40.92 -3.77 9.31
N LYS A 143 -42.02 -3.01 9.36
CA LYS A 143 -42.10 -1.61 8.91
C LYS A 143 -41.11 -0.71 9.62
N ASN A 144 -40.92 -0.91 10.93
CA ASN A 144 -39.99 -0.13 11.73
C ASN A 144 -38.53 -0.32 11.29
N ILE A 145 -38.11 -1.56 11.03
CA ILE A 145 -36.76 -1.88 10.56
C ILE A 145 -36.55 -1.32 9.14
N LEU A 146 -37.50 -1.54 8.24
CA LEU A 146 -37.44 -1.03 6.87
C LEU A 146 -37.39 0.51 6.84
N SER A 147 -38.25 1.18 7.61
CA SER A 147 -38.27 2.65 7.70
C SER A 147 -36.97 3.22 8.28
N ALA A 148 -36.33 2.52 9.21
CA ALA A 148 -35.08 2.95 9.82
C ALA A 148 -33.85 2.70 8.90
N ARG A 149 -33.92 1.72 8.01
CA ARG A 149 -32.77 1.23 7.22
C ARG A 149 -32.86 1.53 5.73
N THR A 150 -33.96 2.11 5.25
CA THR A 150 -34.13 2.48 3.85
C THR A 150 -34.41 3.97 3.70
N PRO A 151 -33.85 4.64 2.69
CA PRO A 151 -34.02 6.08 2.49
C PRO A 151 -35.40 6.47 1.92
N PHE A 152 -36.26 5.50 1.61
CA PHE A 152 -37.56 5.72 0.99
C PHE A 152 -38.69 5.31 1.93
N SER A 153 -39.72 6.14 2.09
CA SER A 153 -40.99 5.69 2.66
C SER A 153 -41.59 4.66 1.72
N LEU A 154 -41.74 3.42 2.16
CA LEU A 154 -42.46 2.42 1.39
C LEU A 154 -43.91 2.92 1.21
N PRO A 155 -44.39 3.18 -0.01
CA PRO A 155 -45.77 3.61 -0.22
C PRO A 155 -46.69 2.48 0.22
N CYS A 156 -47.65 2.81 1.08
CA CYS A 156 -48.67 1.92 1.66
C CYS A 156 -49.60 1.22 0.62
N SER A 157 -49.30 1.28 -0.68
CA SER A 157 -50.27 1.01 -1.75
C SER A 157 -50.29 -0.40 -2.32
N ARG A 158 -49.57 -1.37 -1.73
CA ARG A 158 -49.83 -2.80 -1.99
C ARG A 158 -49.75 -3.62 -0.69
N ILE A 159 -50.70 -3.36 0.19
CA ILE A 159 -51.11 -4.28 1.24
C ILE A 159 -52.33 -5.03 0.69
N LYS A 160 -52.19 -6.32 0.42
CA LYS A 160 -53.32 -7.27 0.44
C LYS A 160 -53.13 -8.17 1.65
#